data_AF-A0A6V8EYZ9-F1
#
_entry.id   AF-A0A6V8EYZ9-F1
#
_cell.length_a   1.000
_cell.length_b   1.000
_cell.length_c   1.000
_cell.angle_alpha   90.00
_cell.angle_beta   90.00
_cell.angle_gamma   90.00
#
_symmetry.space_group_name_H-M   'P 1'
#
loop_
_entity.id
_entity.type
_entity.pdbx_description
1 polymer ?
#
loop_
_entity_poly.entity_id
_entity_poly.type
_entity_poly.pdbx_seq_one_letter_code
_entity_poly.pdbx_strand_id
1 'polypeptide(L)' 'MSVNGMSDYHIPADVPDDLADTYLENLMAATCGTGSMNLFACDQKIEHL' A
#
# COMPACT_ATOMS: atom_id res chain seq x y z
N MET A 1 -12.08 -14.88 7.19
CA MET A 1 -11.10 -13.78 7.15
C MET A 1 -11.91 -12.50 7.28
N SER A 2 -11.76 -11.78 8.39
CA SER A 2 -12.46 -10.51 8.60
C SER A 2 -11.82 -9.50 7.64
N VAL A 3 -12.57 -9.06 6.63
CA VAL A 3 -12.19 -7.90 5.82
C VAL A 3 -12.38 -6.69 6.72
N ASN A 4 -11.31 -6.27 7.40
CA ASN A 4 -11.34 -5.01 8.14
C ASN A 4 -11.58 -3.90 7.13
N GLY A 5 -12.63 -3.11 7.37
CA GLY A 5 -13.07 -2.06 6.46
C GLY A 5 -11.98 -1.02 6.24
N MET A 6 -12.13 -0.25 5.15
CA MET A 6 -11.24 0.87 4.79
C MET A 6 -10.95 1.89 5.92
N SER A 7 -11.65 1.81 7.05
CA SER A 7 -11.49 2.66 8.24
C SER A 7 -10.25 2.38 9.10
N ASP A 8 -9.55 1.27 8.91
CA ASP A 8 -8.46 0.87 9.83
C ASP A 8 -7.05 1.34 9.40
N TYR A 9 -6.91 1.88 8.18
CA TYR A 9 -5.61 2.28 7.63
C TYR A 9 -5.38 3.79 7.75
N HIS A 10 -4.24 4.16 8.34
CA HIS A 10 -3.87 5.56 8.53
C HIS A 10 -3.41 6.17 7.20
N ILE A 11 -4.10 7.21 6.73
CA ILE A 11 -3.69 8.00 5.57
C ILE A 11 -2.71 9.09 6.06
N PRO A 12 -1.48 9.16 5.51
CA PRO A 12 -0.54 10.23 5.84
C PRO A 12 -1.08 11.60 5.46
N ALA A 13 -0.74 12.64 6.24
CA ALA A 13 -1.15 14.02 5.97
C ALA A 13 -0.57 14.61 4.67
N ASP A 14 0.44 13.97 4.10
CA ASP A 14 1.04 14.37 2.81
C ASP A 14 0.21 13.93 1.59
N VAL A 15 -0.81 13.09 1.79
CA VAL A 15 -1.73 12.68 0.72
C VAL A 15 -2.86 13.72 0.64
N PRO A 16 -3.08 14.37 -0.52
CA PRO A 16 -4.23 15.25 -0.73
C PRO A 16 -5.57 14.53 -0.49
N ASP A 17 -6.55 15.25 0.07
CA ASP A 17 -7.86 14.69 0.42
C ASP A 17 -8.59 14.07 -0.78
N ASP A 18 -8.41 14.63 -1.98
CA ASP A 18 -8.99 14.14 -3.23
C ASP A 18 -8.34 12.86 -3.76
N LEU A 19 -7.17 12.48 -3.22
CA LEU A 19 -6.43 11.26 -3.57
C LEU A 19 -6.50 10.18 -2.48
N ALA A 20 -7.19 10.44 -1.37
CA ALA A 20 -7.30 9.51 -0.25
C ALA A 20 -7.84 8.13 -0.66
N ASP A 21 -8.89 8.11 -1.49
CA ASP A 21 -9.50 6.85 -1.97
C ASP A 21 -8.53 6.08 -2.88
N THR A 22 -7.86 6.78 -3.79
CA THR A 22 -6.84 6.17 -4.67
C THR A 22 -5.66 5.62 -3.88
N TYR A 23 -5.25 6.30 -2.81
CA TYR A 23 -4.21 5.79 -1.90
C TYR A 23 -4.64 4.48 -1.24
N LEU A 24 -5.87 4.42 -0.71
CA LEU A 24 -6.40 3.21 -0.08
C LEU A 24 -6.53 2.06 -1.08
N GLU A 25 -7.01 2.31 -2.30
CA GLU A 25 -7.08 1.31 -3.36
C GLU A 25 -5.69 0.72 -3.68
N ASN A 26 -4.68 1.58 -3.82
CA ASN A 26 -3.31 1.16 -4.06
C ASN A 26 -2.72 0.37 -2.89
N LEU A 27 -2.98 0.80 -1.65
CA LEU A 27 -2.55 0.10 -0.44
C LEU A 27 -3.14 -1.31 -0.38
N MET A 28 -4.43 -1.45 -0.68
CA MET A 28 -5.11 -2.73 -0.70
C MET A 28 -4.57 -3.65 -1.80
N ALA A 29 -4.32 -3.09 -2.98
CA ALA A 29 -3.70 -3.84 -4.08
C ALA A 29 -2.28 -4.31 -3.73
N ALA A 30 -1.46 -3.45 -3.11
CA ALA A 30 -0.07 -3.75 -2.77
C ALA A 30 0.08 -4.74 -1.59
N THR A 31 -0.90 -4.80 -0.68
CA THR A 31 -0.89 -5.69 0.49
C THR A 31 -1.81 -6.90 0.36
N CYS A 32 -2.45 -7.09 -0.80
CA CYS A 32 -3.48 -8.10 -1.04
C CYS A 32 -4.61 -8.06 0.02
N GLY A 33 -4.94 -6.86 0.52
CA GLY A 33 -5.94 -6.64 1.56
C GLY A 33 -5.58 -7.17 2.96
N THR A 34 -4.33 -7.55 3.18
CA THR A 34 -3.86 -8.08 4.48
C THR A 34 -3.21 -7.02 5.37
N GLY A 35 -2.92 -5.84 4.82
CA GLY A 35 -2.13 -4.79 5.50
C GLY A 35 -0.64 -5.11 5.61
N SER A 36 -0.20 -6.29 5.19
CA SER A 36 1.22 -6.68 5.13
C SER A 36 1.71 -6.73 3.69
N MET A 37 2.88 -6.16 3.44
CA MET A 37 3.47 -6.14 2.09
C MET A 37 4.47 -7.28 1.92
N ASN A 38 4.27 -8.08 0.88
CA ASN A 38 5.27 -9.03 0.39
C ASN A 38 5.79 -8.51 -0.94
N LEU A 39 7.04 -8.02 -0.95
CA LEU A 39 7.66 -7.38 -2.10
C LEU A 39 8.79 -8.26 -2.64
N PHE A 40 8.67 -8.66 -3.91
CA PHE A 40 9.77 -9.30 -4.64
C PHE A 40 10.65 -8.22 -5.28
N ALA A 41 11.82 -7.99 -4.70
CA ALA A 41 12.75 -6.94 -5.15
C ALA A 41 13.54 -7.40 -6.39
N CYS A 42 13.44 -6.63 -7.49
CA CYS A 42 14.00 -6.96 -8.80
C CYS A 42 15.08 -5.98 -9.29
N ASP A 43 15.52 -5.06 -8.44
CA ASP A 43 16.42 -3.94 -8.73
C ASP A 43 17.91 -4.24 -8.48
N GLN A 44 18.22 -5.40 -7.87
CA GLN A 44 19.58 -5.77 -7.44
C GLN A 44 20.65 -5.70 -8.54
N LYS A 45 20.28 -5.87 -9.82
CA LYS A 45 21.22 -5.84 -10.95
C LYS A 45 21.78 -4.46 -11.23
N ILE A 46 21.09 -3.40 -10.81
CA ILE A 46 21.55 -2.02 -10.96
C ILE A 46 22.18 -1.54 -9.65
N GLU A 47 21.57 -1.85 -8.51
CA GLU A 47 22.05 -1.40 -7.19
C GLU A 47 23.43 -1.97 -6.79
N HIS A 48 23.80 -3.15 -7.31
CA HIS A 48 25.09 -3.80 -7.00
C HIS A 48 26.02 -3.91 -8.21
N LEU A 49 25.86 -3.02 -9.20
CA LEU A 49 26.75 -2.89 -10.36
C LEU A 49 27.91 -1.92 -10.06
#